data_AF-V2GBT8-F1
#
_entry.id   AF-V2GBT8-F1
#
_cell.length_a   1.000
_cell.length_b   1.000
_cell.length_c   1.000
_cell.angle_alpha   90.00
_cell.angle_beta   90.00
_cell.angle_gamma   90.00
#
_symmetry.space_group_name_H-M   'P 1'
#
loop_
_entity.id
_entity.type
_entity.pdbx_description
1 polymer ?
#
loop_
_entity_poly.entity_id
_entity_poly.type
_entity_poly.pdbx_seq_one_letter_code
_entity_poly.pdbx_strand_id
1 'polypeptide(L)'
;MASTYGERLAQALDLSGKDRQDLADDLSISVQAVSQVLLGKTKALTAENSVKAARFLGVDAYWLATGAGSPQAQAEVPQAWPFRASRAEYERLTPKQKEGLDAVVAAFLAASLERQDDWGRPAPRGVIEAAESPHRRRKAS
;
A
#
# COMPACT_ATOMS: atom_id res chain seq x y z
N MET A 1 9.12 -11.70 16.89
CA MET A 1 8.33 -10.92 17.86
C MET A 1 7.59 -9.83 17.10
N ALA A 2 6.33 -9.55 17.43
CA ALA A 2 5.59 -8.44 16.81
C ALA A 2 6.16 -7.11 17.32
N SER A 3 6.38 -6.14 16.43
CA SER A 3 6.88 -4.82 16.85
C SER A 3 5.83 -4.07 17.67
N THR A 4 6.29 -3.20 18.57
CA THR A 4 5.39 -2.33 19.35
C THR A 4 4.91 -1.14 18.52
N TYR A 5 3.87 -0.45 18.99
CA TYR A 5 3.42 0.80 18.36
C TYR A 5 4.53 1.86 18.34
N GLY A 6 5.27 2.01 19.45
CA GLY A 6 6.37 2.96 19.58
C GLY A 6 7.51 2.68 18.59
N GLU A 7 7.85 1.41 18.39
CA GLU A 7 8.85 0.99 17.39
C GLU A 7 8.41 1.33 15.96
N ARG A 8 7.14 1.11 15.62
CA ARG A 8 6.61 1.49 14.31
C ARG A 8 6.54 2.99 14.12
N LEU A 9 6.21 3.75 15.16
CA LEU A 9 6.22 5.20 15.13
C LEU A 9 7.64 5.74 14.93
N ALA A 10 8.64 5.15 15.59
CA ALA A 10 10.05 5.48 15.38
C ALA A 10 10.47 5.20 13.93
N GLN A 11 10.11 4.01 13.41
CA GLN A 11 10.36 3.65 12.03
C GLN A 11 9.69 4.61 11.04
N ALA A 12 8.46 5.06 11.32
CA ALA A 12 7.76 6.01 10.47
C ALA A 12 8.43 7.39 10.44
N LEU A 13 8.96 7.87 11.58
CA LEU A 13 9.76 9.09 11.64
C LEU A 13 11.01 8.96 10.77
N ASP A 14 11.76 7.86 10.91
CA ASP A 14 12.96 7.60 10.11
C ASP A 14 12.67 7.53 8.60
N LEU A 15 11.57 6.85 8.21
CA LEU A 15 11.14 6.75 6.81
C LEU A 15 10.72 8.10 6.23
N SER A 16 10.07 8.95 7.03
CA SER A 16 9.57 10.25 6.59
C SER A 16 10.64 11.35 6.59
N GLY A 17 11.75 11.14 7.31
CA GLY A 17 12.78 12.16 7.54
C GLY A 17 12.33 13.32 8.43
N LYS A 18 11.19 13.18 9.13
CA LYS A 18 10.62 14.19 10.02
C LYS A 18 11.02 13.97 11.46
N ASP A 19 11.00 15.02 12.27
CA ASP A 19 11.37 14.92 13.68
C ASP A 19 10.15 14.80 14.63
N ARG A 20 10.46 14.64 15.92
CA ARG A 20 9.45 14.48 16.98
C ARG A 20 8.71 15.77 17.30
N GLN A 21 9.36 16.92 17.08
CA GLN A 21 8.78 18.24 17.30
C GLN A 21 7.71 18.49 16.22
N ASP A 22 8.05 18.24 14.96
CA ASP A 22 7.13 18.38 13.83
C ASP A 22 5.87 17.51 14.02
N LEU A 23 6.05 16.27 14.49
CA LEU A 23 4.94 15.37 14.78
C LEU A 23 4.10 15.86 15.96
N ALA A 24 4.72 16.39 17.01
CA ALA A 24 4.02 16.91 18.17
C ALA A 24 3.14 18.13 17.79
N ASP A 25 3.68 19.00 16.96
CA ASP A 25 3.02 20.20 16.46
C ASP A 25 1.81 19.83 15.56
N ASP A 26 1.98 18.87 14.64
CA ASP A 26 0.88 18.38 13.78
C ASP A 26 -0.25 17.72 14.60
N LEU A 27 0.11 16.96 15.64
CA LEU A 27 -0.84 16.29 16.51
C LEU A 27 -1.44 17.21 17.59
N SER A 28 -0.94 18.43 17.75
CA SER A 28 -1.29 19.35 18.84
C SER A 28 -1.13 18.71 20.23
N ILE A 29 -0.04 17.96 20.43
CA ILE A 29 0.33 17.34 21.72
C ILE A 29 1.75 17.75 22.11
N SER A 30 2.17 17.43 23.34
CA SER A 30 3.54 17.73 23.77
C SER A 30 4.56 16.74 23.17
N VAL A 31 5.78 17.22 22.91
CA VAL A 31 6.93 16.37 22.51
C VAL A 31 7.22 15.29 23.55
N GLN A 32 6.97 15.59 24.82
CA GLN A 32 7.09 14.61 25.90
C GLN A 32 6.08 13.48 25.73
N ALA A 33 4.83 13.76 25.33
CA ALA A 33 3.83 12.73 25.05
C ALA A 33 4.27 11.83 23.89
N VAL A 34 4.79 12.40 22.80
CA VAL A 34 5.40 11.64 21.69
C VAL A 34 6.54 10.74 22.20
N SER A 35 7.41 11.29 23.04
CA SER A 35 8.55 10.55 23.62
C SER A 35 8.09 9.38 24.52
N GLN A 36 7.02 9.54 25.30
CA GLN A 36 6.47 8.45 26.12
C GLN A 36 5.94 7.29 25.25
N VAL A 37 5.33 7.61 24.11
CA VAL A 37 4.83 6.61 23.14
C VAL A 37 6.00 5.86 22.49
N LEU A 38 7.04 6.57 22.06
CA LEU A 38 8.24 5.97 21.46
C LEU A 38 8.97 5.03 22.45
N LEU A 39 8.99 5.40 23.74
CA LEU A 39 9.57 4.57 24.80
C LEU A 39 8.67 3.40 25.24
N GLY A 40 7.47 3.25 24.66
CA GLY A 40 6.51 2.21 25.02
C GLY A 40 5.92 2.37 26.43
N LYS A 41 6.09 3.54 27.07
CA LYS A 41 5.50 3.84 28.38
C LYS A 41 3.99 4.05 28.31
N THR A 42 3.47 4.35 27.12
CA THR A 42 2.04 4.36 26.80
C THR A 42 1.78 3.44 25.60
N LYS A 43 0.64 2.74 25.61
CA LYS A 43 0.37 1.65 24.65
C LYS A 43 0.08 2.13 23.22
N ALA A 44 -0.51 3.31 23.05
CA ALA A 44 -0.78 3.91 21.75
C ALA A 44 -1.22 5.37 21.93
N LEU A 45 -1.08 6.17 20.87
CA LEU A 45 -1.84 7.40 20.70
C LEU A 45 -3.35 7.08 20.63
N THR A 46 -4.21 8.08 20.82
CA THR A 46 -5.64 7.93 20.50
C THR A 46 -5.78 7.47 19.05
N ALA A 47 -6.87 6.76 18.71
CA ALA A 47 -7.09 6.30 17.34
C ALA A 47 -7.03 7.47 16.34
N GLU A 48 -7.62 8.61 16.69
CA GLU A 48 -7.55 9.85 15.91
C GLU A 48 -6.10 10.33 15.70
N ASN A 49 -5.31 10.44 16.76
CA ASN A 49 -3.92 10.89 16.65
C ASN A 49 -3.05 9.87 15.91
N SER A 50 -3.35 8.58 16.00
CA SER A 50 -2.64 7.57 15.21
C SER A 50 -2.89 7.72 13.72
N VAL A 51 -4.11 8.04 13.31
CA VAL A 51 -4.45 8.29 11.89
C VAL A 51 -3.80 9.59 11.41
N LYS A 52 -3.84 10.65 12.22
CA LYS A 52 -3.15 11.92 11.92
C LYS A 52 -1.64 11.71 11.77
N ALA A 53 -1.02 10.99 12.70
CA ALA A 53 0.40 10.65 12.66
C ALA A 53 0.76 9.87 11.39
N ALA A 54 -0.03 8.86 11.01
CA ALA A 54 0.21 8.10 9.80
C ALA A 54 0.15 8.99 8.54
N ARG A 55 -0.87 9.84 8.44
CA ARG A 55 -1.00 10.81 7.34
C ARG A 55 0.16 11.79 7.30
N PHE A 56 0.54 12.33 8.45
CA PHE A 56 1.66 13.26 8.56
C PHE A 56 2.97 12.61 8.14
N LEU A 57 3.23 11.39 8.59
CA LEU A 57 4.48 10.66 8.31
C LEU A 57 4.47 9.96 6.94
N GLY A 58 3.36 10.00 6.19
CA GLY A 58 3.26 9.38 4.87
C GLY A 58 3.30 7.84 4.91
N VAL A 59 2.82 7.24 6.00
CA VAL A 59 2.78 5.79 6.19
C VAL A 59 1.34 5.28 6.24
N ASP A 60 1.16 3.97 6.03
CA ASP A 60 -0.16 3.35 6.14
C ASP A 60 -0.67 3.35 7.59
N ALA A 61 -1.90 3.83 7.78
CA ALA A 61 -2.49 3.96 9.11
C ALA A 61 -2.81 2.60 9.75
N TYR A 62 -3.18 1.61 8.94
CA TYR A 62 -3.47 0.26 9.42
C TYR A 62 -2.18 -0.44 9.88
N TRP A 63 -1.09 -0.30 9.12
CA TRP A 63 0.23 -0.76 9.50
C TRP A 63 0.73 -0.08 10.77
N LEU A 64 0.60 1.24 10.90
CA LEU A 64 1.06 1.95 12.10
C LEU A 64 0.30 1.45 13.35
N ALA A 65 -1.01 1.28 13.25
CA ALA A 65 -1.84 0.83 14.37
C ALA A 65 -1.62 -0.65 14.74
N THR A 66 -1.56 -1.54 13.75
CA THR A 66 -1.63 -3.00 13.98
C THR A 66 -0.30 -3.72 13.80
N GLY A 67 0.62 -3.14 13.04
CA GLY A 67 1.85 -3.80 12.56
C GLY A 67 1.63 -4.81 11.44
N ALA A 68 0.41 -4.99 10.95
CA ALA A 68 0.11 -5.82 9.79
C ALA A 68 0.22 -5.01 8.49
N GLY A 69 0.64 -5.66 7.40
CA GLY A 69 0.82 -5.00 6.11
C GLY A 69 2.20 -4.35 5.96
N SER A 70 2.25 -3.20 5.30
CA SER A 70 3.49 -2.52 4.89
C SER A 70 3.45 -1.04 5.30
N PRO A 71 4.58 -0.43 5.70
CA PRO A 71 4.65 0.96 6.13
C PRO A 71 4.38 1.95 5.00
N GLN A 72 4.61 1.57 3.75
CA GLN A 72 4.25 2.41 2.62
C GLN A 72 2.74 2.64 2.69
N ALA A 73 2.34 3.90 2.92
CA ALA A 73 0.99 4.31 2.58
C ALA A 73 0.79 3.80 1.16
N GLN A 74 -0.27 3.01 0.93
CA GLN A 74 -0.69 2.78 -0.43
C GLN A 74 -0.84 4.19 -0.98
N ALA A 75 0.08 4.58 -1.86
CA ALA A 75 -0.06 5.83 -2.54
C ALA A 75 -1.45 5.68 -3.15
N GLU A 76 -2.38 6.51 -2.68
CA GLU A 76 -3.35 7.05 -3.60
C GLU A 76 -2.46 7.67 -4.67
N VAL A 77 -2.06 6.85 -5.64
CA VAL A 77 -1.48 7.32 -6.88
C VAL A 77 -2.56 8.30 -7.28
N PRO A 78 -2.31 9.62 -7.25
CA PRO A 78 -3.26 10.55 -7.81
C PRO A 78 -3.40 10.00 -9.21
N GLN A 79 -4.55 9.41 -9.53
CA GLN A 79 -4.67 8.51 -10.67
C GLN A 79 -4.42 9.41 -11.87
N ALA A 80 -3.16 9.48 -12.28
CA ALA A 80 -2.71 10.37 -13.32
C ALA A 80 -3.49 9.87 -14.51
N TRP A 81 -4.33 10.75 -15.03
CA TRP A 81 -5.33 10.41 -16.03
C TRP A 81 -4.67 9.46 -17.06
N PRO A 82 -5.06 8.17 -17.10
CA PRO A 82 -4.20 7.11 -17.64
C PRO A 82 -4.25 7.05 -19.17
N PHE A 83 -5.04 7.95 -19.77
CA PHE A 83 -5.26 8.01 -21.20
C PHE A 83 -4.47 9.18 -21.79
N ARG A 84 -4.06 9.02 -23.06
CA ARG A 84 -3.42 10.09 -23.82
C ARG A 84 -4.39 11.22 -24.16
N ALA A 85 -5.69 10.92 -24.26
CA ALA A 85 -6.74 11.93 -24.35
C ALA A 85 -6.71 12.80 -23.09
N SER A 86 -7.07 14.07 -23.16
CA SER A 86 -7.14 14.90 -21.96
C SER A 86 -8.41 14.61 -21.14
N ARG A 87 -8.35 14.84 -19.83
CA ARG A 87 -9.52 14.76 -18.97
C ARG A 87 -10.64 15.72 -19.42
N ALA A 88 -10.26 16.92 -19.89
CA ALA A 88 -11.21 17.92 -20.37
C ALA A 88 -11.99 17.46 -21.61
N GLU A 89 -11.38 16.69 -22.50
CA GLU A 89 -12.08 16.11 -23.66
C GLU A 89 -13.07 15.03 -23.23
N TYR A 90 -12.70 14.17 -22.28
CA TYR A 90 -13.61 13.17 -21.72
C TYR A 90 -14.83 13.80 -21.04
N GLU A 91 -14.64 14.88 -20.29
CA GLU A 91 -15.72 15.57 -19.59
C GLU A 91 -16.76 16.18 -20.56
N ARG A 92 -16.34 16.57 -21.77
CA ARG A 92 -17.21 17.10 -22.83
C ARG A 92 -18.05 16.05 -23.55
N LEU A 93 -17.78 14.76 -23.35
CA LEU A 93 -18.56 13.69 -23.98
C LEU A 93 -19.98 13.63 -23.41
N THR A 94 -20.94 13.40 -24.31
CA THR A 94 -22.33 13.09 -23.92
C THR A 94 -22.41 11.74 -23.21
N PRO A 95 -23.47 11.49 -22.41
CA PRO A 95 -23.66 10.20 -21.75
C PRO A 95 -23.58 9.01 -22.71
N LYS A 96 -24.24 9.11 -23.87
CA LYS A 96 -24.23 8.07 -24.91
C LYS A 96 -22.83 7.81 -25.49
N GLN A 97 -21.99 8.83 -25.60
CA GLN A 97 -20.60 8.67 -26.05
C GLN A 97 -19.73 8.01 -24.99
N LYS A 98 -19.98 8.30 -23.70
CA LYS A 98 -19.28 7.65 -22.58
C LYS A 98 -19.65 6.16 -22.48
N GLU A 99 -20.92 5.80 -22.70
CA GLU A 99 -21.36 4.41 -22.80
C GLU A 99 -20.65 3.67 -23.95
N GLY A 100 -20.50 4.31 -25.11
CA GLY A 100 -19.75 3.76 -26.23
C GLY A 100 -18.27 3.51 -25.88
N LEU A 101 -17.63 4.44 -25.17
CA LEU A 101 -16.26 4.28 -24.70
C LEU A 101 -16.14 3.13 -23.68
N ASP A 102 -17.07 3.03 -22.73
CA ASP A 102 -17.11 1.96 -21.74
C ASP A 102 -17.21 0.58 -22.41
N ALA A 103 -18.10 0.44 -23.41
CA ALA A 103 -18.23 -0.80 -24.16
C ALA A 103 -16.94 -1.20 -24.90
N VAL A 104 -16.23 -0.22 -25.49
CA VAL A 104 -14.95 -0.47 -26.18
C VAL A 104 -13.87 -0.89 -25.17
N VAL A 105 -13.78 -0.22 -24.03
CA VAL A 105 -12.82 -0.56 -22.97
C VAL A 105 -13.10 -1.96 -22.41
N ALA A 106 -14.37 -2.27 -22.12
CA ALA A 106 -14.78 -3.57 -21.61
C ALA A 106 -14.44 -4.70 -22.60
N ALA A 107 -14.73 -4.51 -23.89
CA ALA A 107 -14.40 -5.48 -24.94
C ALA A 107 -12.88 -5.68 -25.06
N PHE A 108 -12.10 -4.60 -24.98
CA PHE A 108 -10.64 -4.67 -25.02
C PHE A 108 -10.06 -5.42 -23.81
N LEU A 109 -10.56 -5.14 -22.60
CA LEU A 109 -10.13 -5.81 -21.38
C LEU A 109 -10.45 -7.30 -21.42
N ALA A 110 -11.68 -7.66 -21.81
CA ALA A 110 -12.09 -9.05 -21.97
C ALA A 110 -11.18 -9.80 -22.96
N ALA A 111 -10.97 -9.22 -24.15
CA ALA A 111 -10.12 -9.82 -25.18
C ALA A 111 -8.65 -9.95 -24.73
N SER A 112 -8.15 -9.05 -23.88
CA SER A 112 -6.76 -9.09 -23.43
C SER A 112 -6.54 -10.02 -22.24
N LEU A 113 -7.54 -10.18 -21.37
CA LEU A 113 -7.49 -11.15 -20.27
C LEU A 113 -7.61 -12.59 -20.79
N GLU A 114 -8.42 -12.81 -21.84
CA GLU A 114 -8.59 -14.12 -22.48
C GLU A 114 -7.30 -14.61 -23.16
N ARG A 115 -6.45 -13.70 -23.64
CA ARG A 115 -5.17 -14.01 -24.27
C ARG A 115 -4.05 -14.46 -23.32
N GLN A 116 -4.22 -14.34 -21.99
CA GLN A 116 -3.15 -14.55 -21.00
C GLN A 116 -1.86 -13.75 -21.32
N ASP A 117 -1.97 -12.57 -21.93
CA ASP A 117 -0.84 -11.64 -21.97
C ASP A 117 -0.58 -11.19 -20.53
N ASP A 118 0.56 -11.57 -19.94
CA ASP A 118 0.88 -11.29 -18.53
C ASP A 118 1.14 -9.80 -18.21
N TRP A 119 0.96 -8.93 -19.21
CA TRP A 119 1.20 -7.49 -19.18
C TRP A 119 2.55 -7.12 -18.54
N GLY A 120 3.58 -7.95 -18.70
CA GLY A 120 4.92 -7.72 -18.17
C GLY A 120 5.03 -7.86 -16.65
N ARG A 121 4.18 -8.67 -15.99
CA ARG A 121 4.40 -9.00 -14.58
C ARG A 121 5.74 -9.74 -14.45
N PRO A 122 6.74 -9.21 -13.71
CA PRO A 122 7.90 -10.03 -13.38
C PRO A 122 7.41 -11.25 -12.61
N ALA A 123 7.93 -12.43 -12.97
CA ALA A 123 7.65 -13.69 -12.26
C ALA A 123 7.74 -13.44 -10.74
N PRO A 124 6.81 -13.97 -9.94
CA PRO A 124 6.79 -13.72 -8.50
C PRO A 124 8.15 -14.05 -7.92
N ARG A 125 8.91 -13.01 -7.56
CA ARG A 125 10.21 -13.14 -6.89
C ARG A 125 9.90 -13.70 -5.50
N GLY A 126 10.02 -15.01 -5.34
CA GLY A 126 9.87 -15.63 -4.02
C GLY A 126 9.21 -17.00 -3.92
N VAL A 127 8.99 -17.74 -5.02
CA VAL A 127 8.83 -19.19 -4.88
C VAL A 127 10.16 -19.81 -5.24
N ILE A 128 10.91 -20.20 -4.20
CA ILE A 128 12.06 -21.08 -4.35
C ILE A 128 11.50 -22.31 -5.05
N GLU A 129 11.88 -22.50 -6.31
CA GLU A 129 11.62 -23.70 -7.07
C GLU A 129 12.26 -24.84 -6.26
N ALA A 130 11.44 -25.57 -5.51
CA ALA A 130 11.90 -26.76 -4.83
C ALA A 130 12.20 -27.77 -5.93
N ALA A 131 13.50 -27.83 -6.24
CA ALA A 131 14.14 -28.70 -7.18
C ALA A 131 13.48 -30.09 -7.24
N GLU A 132 13.19 -30.51 -8.47
CA GLU A 132 13.12 -31.91 -8.84
C GLU A 132 14.31 -32.68 -8.28
N SER A 133 14.06 -33.90 -7.78
CA SER A 133 14.82 -35.13 -8.10
C SER A 133 14.44 -36.28 -7.14
N PRO A 134 14.72 -37.55 -7.45
CA PRO A 134 14.32 -38.30 -8.64
C PRO A 134 13.78 -39.70 -8.26
N HIS A 135 13.45 -40.50 -9.27
CA HIS A 135 12.97 -41.88 -9.21
C HIS A 135 13.65 -42.84 -8.20
N ARG A 136 12.85 -43.72 -7.58
CA ARG A 136 13.22 -45.15 -7.45
C ARG A 136 12.02 -46.09 -7.62
N ARG A 137 12.25 -47.09 -8.47
CA ARG A 137 11.34 -48.17 -8.94
C ARG A 137 11.10 -49.26 -7.89
N ARG A 138 9.87 -49.84 -7.92
CA ARG A 138 9.44 -51.26 -7.70
C ARG A 138 9.74 -51.88 -6.31
N LYS A 139 8.97 -52.82 -5.74
CA LYS A 139 8.26 -54.03 -6.27
C LYS A 139 7.07 -54.45 -5.37
N ALA A 140 6.24 -55.31 -5.97
CA ALA A 140 5.15 -56.11 -5.41
C ALA A 140 5.47 -56.92 -4.15
N SER A 141 4.42 -57.18 -3.36
CA SER A 141 4.05 -58.50 -2.82
C SER A 141 2.56 -58.50 -2.46
#